data_AF-A0A922FYU4-F1
#
_entry.id   AF-A0A922FYU4-F1
#
_cell.length_a   1.000
_cell.length_b   1.000
_cell.length_c   1.000
_cell.angle_alpha   90.00
_cell.angle_beta   90.00
_cell.angle_gamma   90.00
#
_symmetry.space_group_name_H-M   'P 1'
#
loop_
_entity.id
_entity.type
_entity.pdbx_description
1 polymer ?
#
loop_
_entity_poly.entity_id
_entity_poly.type
_entity_poly.pdbx_seq_one_letter_code
_entity_poly.pdbx_strand_id
1 'polypeptide(L)'
;MKPLNDKDARTLFHHSANLQDRNSSIPDKDINKILKFCGGFPLAIKVIGRSLCGQPVEVWRSKAVKWSTDHSILGSNSDLLNCLGKSLDFLDDELIIKKCFMDLGSFPEGQRIHVTTLIDMWIELYELDEDGIHAIANLYEISARNLASLFVKRKDASDFANYYSEDYVTQHDLLRELAIHQSSQGPIEQRKRLFINIGENNLPKWWMDQKQQSLSANLLSISTDAMFSSSWCNIQPPEVEVLVLNFQTKNYQLPKFVEKMDKLKVLIVTNYGFLPAEVSNFQILGSLPYLKRIRLERLSIPFLCKIPMQMSSLKKISLFMCSIGQAFRNFTVQVSDALPNLTDINIDYCKDLVELPEGLCDIAHLKKLSITNCHKLSALPEAIGMLVNLEMLRLRSCTDLSELPESIRSLQNLRILDISDCLSISKLPKHIGELSNLEELHMKGCLRLSGQLPESIMELKQLKLVICDEERARLWEPIKDFLTNLKVVVATKDISLNWLPNRYF
;
A
#
# COMPACT_ATOMS: atom_id res chain seq x y z
N MET A 1 -6.01 -23.36 17.46
CA MET A 1 -5.44 -22.77 18.70
C MET A 1 -6.22 -23.30 19.89
N LYS A 2 -5.56 -23.64 21.01
CA LYS A 2 -6.28 -24.03 22.24
C LYS A 2 -6.90 -22.78 22.90
N PRO A 3 -8.15 -22.85 23.41
CA PRO A 3 -8.73 -21.76 24.19
C PRO A 3 -7.90 -21.45 25.44
N LEU A 4 -7.85 -20.18 25.82
CA LEU A 4 -7.26 -19.74 27.08
C LEU A 4 -8.15 -20.19 28.26
N ASN A 5 -7.52 -20.41 29.41
CA ASN A 5 -8.26 -20.52 30.67
C ASN A 5 -8.88 -19.17 31.05
N ASP A 6 -9.86 -19.18 31.95
CA ASP A 6 -10.62 -17.98 32.32
C ASP A 6 -9.73 -16.84 32.86
N LYS A 7 -8.67 -17.16 33.60
CA LYS A 7 -7.75 -16.16 34.18
C LYS A 7 -6.94 -15.45 33.10
N ASP A 8 -6.38 -16.22 32.17
CA ASP A 8 -5.58 -15.68 31.06
C ASP A 8 -6.48 -14.94 30.06
N ALA A 9 -7.68 -15.46 29.79
CA ALA A 9 -8.68 -14.81 28.95
C ALA A 9 -9.11 -13.45 29.51
N ARG A 10 -9.40 -13.38 30.81
CA ARG A 10 -9.72 -12.13 31.52
C ARG A 10 -8.55 -11.15 31.49
N THR A 11 -7.33 -11.62 31.77
CA THR A 11 -6.13 -10.79 31.73
C THR A 11 -5.91 -10.18 30.35
N LEU A 12 -6.02 -11.01 29.29
CA LEU A 12 -5.91 -10.56 27.91
C LEU A 12 -7.00 -9.57 27.53
N PHE A 13 -8.23 -9.77 27.99
CA PHE A 13 -9.34 -8.87 27.73
C PHE A 13 -9.15 -7.51 28.40
N HIS A 14 -8.78 -7.47 29.69
CA HIS A 14 -8.49 -6.21 30.38
C HIS A 14 -7.37 -5.42 29.70
N HIS A 15 -6.33 -6.12 29.27
CA HIS A 15 -5.24 -5.51 28.49
C HIS A 15 -5.74 -4.95 27.15
N SER A 16 -6.52 -5.75 26.40
CA SER A 16 -7.01 -5.36 25.07
C SER A 16 -8.02 -4.21 25.12
N ALA A 17 -8.88 -4.17 26.14
CA ALA A 17 -9.85 -3.10 26.38
C ALA A 17 -9.26 -1.88 27.12
N ASN A 18 -7.96 -1.91 27.43
CA ASN A 18 -7.24 -0.85 28.15
C ASN A 18 -7.86 -0.49 29.52
N LEU A 19 -8.25 -1.49 30.30
CA LEU A 19 -8.92 -1.32 31.59
C LEU A 19 -7.92 -1.22 32.77
N GLN A 20 -6.64 -0.97 32.53
CA GLN A 20 -5.58 -1.32 33.48
C GLN A 20 -5.45 -0.41 34.72
N ASP A 21 -6.04 0.78 34.82
CA ASP A 21 -5.73 1.68 35.97
C ASP A 21 -6.81 2.69 36.42
N ARG A 22 -8.08 2.51 36.07
CA ARG A 22 -9.16 3.33 36.67
C ARG A 22 -10.35 2.45 37.01
N ASN A 23 -10.84 2.56 38.25
CA ASN A 23 -12.13 2.04 38.75
C ASN A 23 -13.11 1.79 37.60
N SER A 24 -13.08 0.59 37.01
CA SER A 24 -13.90 0.32 35.85
C SER A 24 -15.33 0.22 36.36
N SER A 25 -16.14 1.23 36.08
CA SER A 25 -17.59 1.28 36.33
C SER A 25 -18.36 0.18 35.58
N ILE A 26 -17.64 -0.70 34.87
CA ILE A 26 -18.15 -1.79 34.08
C ILE A 26 -18.31 -3.02 34.98
N PRO A 27 -19.54 -3.53 35.13
CA PRO A 27 -19.79 -4.68 36.00
C PRO A 27 -19.02 -5.93 35.54
N ASP A 28 -18.38 -6.62 36.48
CA ASP A 28 -17.73 -7.93 36.24
C ASP A 28 -18.66 -8.94 35.55
N LYS A 29 -19.96 -8.86 35.84
CA LYS A 29 -21.00 -9.68 35.21
C LYS A 29 -21.03 -9.52 33.69
N ASP A 30 -20.86 -8.30 33.19
CA ASP A 30 -20.91 -8.02 31.76
C ASP A 30 -19.61 -8.46 31.08
N ILE A 31 -18.46 -8.25 31.73
CA ILE A 31 -17.16 -8.77 31.28
C ILE A 31 -17.20 -10.30 31.16
N ASN A 32 -17.73 -10.99 32.18
CA ASN A 32 -17.81 -12.45 32.18
C ASN A 32 -18.74 -12.98 31.07
N LYS A 33 -19.85 -12.29 30.77
CA LYS A 33 -20.71 -12.64 29.63
C LYS A 33 -19.98 -12.50 28.30
N ILE A 34 -19.24 -11.41 28.12
CA ILE A 34 -18.45 -11.15 26.90
C ILE A 34 -17.35 -12.20 26.75
N LEU A 35 -16.61 -12.51 27.81
CA LEU A 35 -15.57 -13.54 27.78
C LEU A 35 -16.13 -14.93 27.45
N LYS A 36 -17.30 -15.26 27.98
CA LYS A 36 -18.02 -16.50 27.65
C LYS A 36 -18.38 -16.54 26.16
N PHE A 37 -18.83 -15.41 25.59
CA PHE A 37 -19.09 -15.28 24.16
C PHE A 37 -17.81 -15.41 23.31
N CYS A 38 -16.65 -14.97 23.80
CA CYS A 38 -15.38 -15.15 23.11
C CYS A 38 -14.88 -16.60 23.11
N GLY A 39 -15.47 -17.50 23.90
CA GLY A 39 -15.11 -18.93 23.97
C GLY A 39 -13.64 -19.20 24.33
N GLY A 40 -12.96 -18.25 24.99
CA GLY A 40 -11.53 -18.34 25.31
C GLY A 40 -10.57 -18.16 24.12
N PHE A 41 -11.07 -17.83 22.92
CA PHE A 41 -10.23 -17.63 21.74
C PHE A 41 -9.43 -16.31 21.82
N PRO A 42 -8.08 -16.34 21.84
CA PRO A 42 -7.27 -15.12 22.01
C PRO A 42 -7.59 -14.01 21.01
N LEU A 43 -7.86 -14.38 19.75
CA LEU A 43 -8.16 -13.43 18.69
C LEU A 43 -9.51 -12.74 18.91
N ALA A 44 -10.55 -13.50 19.23
CA ALA A 44 -11.87 -12.95 19.55
C ALA A 44 -11.80 -12.01 20.75
N ILE A 45 -11.07 -12.42 21.80
CA ILE A 45 -10.85 -11.60 22.99
C ILE A 45 -10.16 -10.28 22.64
N LYS A 46 -9.10 -10.32 21.81
CA LYS A 46 -8.35 -9.11 21.39
C LYS A 46 -9.20 -8.15 20.55
N VAL A 47 -9.96 -8.68 19.59
CA VAL A 47 -10.81 -7.89 18.68
C VAL A 47 -11.97 -7.26 19.46
N ILE A 48 -12.70 -8.06 20.24
CA ILE A 48 -13.84 -7.58 21.04
C ILE A 48 -13.37 -6.61 22.11
N GLY A 49 -12.28 -6.92 22.81
CA GLY A 49 -11.70 -6.04 23.81
C GLY A 49 -11.35 -4.66 23.23
N ARG A 50 -10.67 -4.61 22.07
CA ARG A 50 -10.34 -3.34 21.41
C ARG A 50 -11.58 -2.59 20.91
N SER A 51 -12.59 -3.28 20.36
CA SER A 51 -13.85 -2.65 19.94
C SER A 51 -14.59 -1.95 21.09
N LEU A 52 -14.36 -2.38 22.33
CA LEU A 52 -14.98 -1.82 23.53
C LEU A 52 -14.11 -0.78 24.26
N CYS A 53 -12.85 -0.63 23.85
CA CYS A 53 -11.90 0.30 24.44
C CYS A 53 -12.42 1.75 24.31
N GLY A 54 -12.53 2.46 25.44
CA GLY A 54 -13.00 3.85 25.47
C GLY A 54 -14.52 4.05 25.27
N GLN A 55 -15.29 2.97 25.09
CA GLN A 55 -16.73 3.05 24.86
C GLN A 55 -17.52 3.30 26.17
N PRO A 56 -18.65 4.04 26.13
CA PRO A 56 -19.53 4.24 27.29
C PRO A 56 -20.09 2.93 27.85
N VAL A 57 -20.38 2.89 29.16
CA VAL A 57 -20.84 1.68 29.87
C VAL A 57 -22.16 1.11 29.30
N GLU A 58 -22.99 1.97 28.70
CA GLU A 58 -24.23 1.60 28.03
C GLU A 58 -23.96 0.71 26.80
N VAL A 59 -22.92 1.01 26.03
CA VAL A 59 -22.50 0.22 24.86
C VAL A 59 -22.03 -1.17 25.31
N TRP A 60 -21.27 -1.23 26.40
CA TRP A 60 -20.81 -2.48 27.01
C TRP A 60 -21.98 -3.35 27.46
N ARG A 61 -22.95 -2.78 28.19
CA ARG A 61 -24.15 -3.50 28.65
C ARG A 61 -24.99 -3.98 27.48
N SER A 62 -25.20 -3.13 26.47
CA SER A 62 -25.95 -3.49 25.27
C SER A 62 -25.32 -4.69 24.55
N LYS A 63 -24.00 -4.65 24.31
CA LYS A 63 -23.25 -5.76 23.71
C LYS A 63 -23.29 -7.04 24.56
N ALA A 64 -23.09 -6.92 25.88
CA ALA A 64 -23.17 -8.06 26.79
C ALA A 64 -24.56 -8.71 26.83
N VAL A 65 -25.65 -7.94 26.70
CA VAL A 65 -27.02 -8.46 26.58
C VAL A 65 -27.21 -9.14 25.22
N LYS A 66 -26.89 -8.46 24.12
CA LYS A 66 -27.01 -8.96 22.73
C LYS A 66 -26.27 -10.28 22.53
N TRP A 67 -25.12 -10.46 23.15
CA TRP A 67 -24.30 -11.66 23.01
C TRP A 67 -24.63 -12.76 24.04
N SER A 68 -25.48 -12.47 25.04
CA SER A 68 -25.91 -13.45 26.05
C SER A 68 -27.13 -14.28 25.65
N THR A 69 -27.88 -13.84 24.64
CA THR A 69 -29.10 -14.50 24.15
C THR A 69 -28.84 -15.70 23.23
N ASP A 70 -27.62 -15.86 22.72
CA ASP A 70 -27.25 -16.99 21.85
C ASP A 70 -26.54 -18.09 22.65
N HIS A 71 -27.26 -19.18 22.93
CA HIS A 71 -26.78 -20.34 23.69
C HIS A 71 -26.02 -21.39 22.85
N SER A 72 -25.48 -21.03 21.68
CA SER A 72 -24.70 -21.97 20.87
C SER A 72 -23.38 -22.29 21.56
N ILE A 73 -23.20 -23.56 21.95
CA ILE A 73 -21.95 -24.10 22.50
C ILE A 73 -20.85 -23.92 21.44
N LEU A 74 -19.96 -22.95 21.66
CA LEU A 74 -18.85 -22.62 20.75
C LEU A 74 -17.86 -23.79 20.73
N GLY A 75 -17.89 -24.61 19.68
CA GLY A 75 -17.04 -25.80 19.55
C GLY A 75 -16.34 -25.93 18.19
N SER A 76 -16.73 -25.12 17.19
CA SER A 76 -16.26 -25.21 15.79
C SER A 76 -15.66 -23.89 15.27
N ASN A 77 -14.88 -23.94 14.18
CA ASN A 77 -14.35 -22.73 13.52
C ASN A 77 -15.46 -21.81 12.99
N SER A 78 -16.63 -22.34 12.59
CA SER A 78 -17.79 -21.54 12.20
C SER A 78 -18.36 -20.72 13.36
N ASP A 79 -18.28 -21.24 14.58
CA ASP A 79 -18.74 -20.52 15.78
C ASP A 79 -17.85 -19.32 16.09
N LEU A 80 -16.53 -19.46 15.89
CA LEU A 80 -15.57 -18.36 16.03
C LEU A 80 -15.77 -17.29 14.95
N LEU A 81 -16.03 -17.68 13.70
CA LEU A 81 -16.35 -16.73 12.62
C LEU A 81 -17.66 -15.99 12.90
N ASN A 82 -18.68 -16.67 13.42
CA ASN A 82 -19.93 -16.01 13.83
C ASN A 82 -19.70 -15.06 15.01
N CYS A 83 -18.90 -15.48 16.01
CA CYS A 83 -18.51 -14.65 17.14
C CYS A 83 -17.80 -13.37 16.70
N LEU A 84 -16.76 -13.50 15.85
CA LEU A 84 -16.04 -12.37 15.28
C LEU A 84 -16.95 -11.54 14.35
N GLY A 85 -17.83 -12.16 13.58
CA GLY A 85 -18.78 -11.47 12.71
C GLY A 85 -19.74 -10.58 13.49
N LYS A 86 -20.21 -11.05 14.66
CA LYS A 86 -21.07 -10.28 15.57
C LYS A 86 -20.32 -9.23 16.38
N SER A 87 -19.00 -9.31 16.49
CA SER A 87 -18.20 -8.28 17.15
C SER A 87 -17.87 -7.09 16.24
N LEU A 88 -17.99 -7.29 14.92
CA LEU A 88 -17.93 -6.25 13.90
C LEU A 88 -19.23 -5.42 13.85
N ASP A 89 -19.66 -4.88 14.99
CA ASP A 89 -20.70 -3.85 15.07
C ASP A 89 -20.08 -2.51 14.65
N PHE A 90 -19.87 -2.33 13.33
CA PHE A 90 -19.62 -1.02 12.74
C PHE A 90 -20.91 -0.22 12.82
N LEU A 91 -20.84 1.00 13.35
CA LEU A 91 -21.98 1.92 13.33
C LEU A 91 -22.33 2.27 11.87
N ASP A 92 -23.54 2.76 11.60
CA ASP A 92 -23.99 3.07 10.22
C ASP A 92 -23.08 4.10 9.52
N ASP A 93 -22.45 4.97 10.30
CA ASP A 93 -21.44 5.96 9.92
C ASP A 93 -20.04 5.36 9.64
N GLU A 94 -19.77 4.11 10.02
CA GLU A 94 -18.51 3.39 9.81
C GLU A 94 -18.55 2.39 8.65
N LEU A 95 -19.54 2.53 7.76
CA LEU A 95 -19.77 1.61 6.65
C LEU A 95 -18.54 1.46 5.73
N ILE A 96 -17.76 2.52 5.54
CA ILE A 96 -16.53 2.49 4.74
C ILE A 96 -15.45 1.63 5.41
N ILE A 97 -15.26 1.75 6.73
CA ILE A 97 -14.26 0.95 7.47
C ILE A 97 -14.58 -0.54 7.36
N LYS A 98 -15.87 -0.91 7.49
CA LYS A 98 -16.33 -2.28 7.27
C LYS A 98 -16.00 -2.78 5.86
N LYS A 99 -16.29 -1.95 4.86
CA LYS A 99 -16.01 -2.24 3.44
C LYS A 99 -14.51 -2.42 3.20
N CYS A 100 -13.66 -1.54 3.74
CA CYS A 100 -12.20 -1.62 3.70
C CYS A 100 -11.67 -2.90 4.36
N PHE A 101 -12.20 -3.28 5.53
CA PHE A 101 -11.85 -4.55 6.19
C PHE A 101 -12.18 -5.75 5.31
N MET A 102 -13.36 -5.76 4.68
CA MET A 102 -13.77 -6.85 3.79
C MET A 102 -12.88 -6.94 2.55
N ASP A 103 -12.38 -5.81 2.02
CA ASP A 103 -11.48 -5.79 0.85
C ASP A 103 -10.13 -6.48 1.11
N LEU A 104 -9.70 -6.59 2.38
CA LEU A 104 -8.47 -7.32 2.73
C LEU A 104 -8.53 -8.80 2.34
N GLY A 105 -9.75 -9.37 2.21
CA GLY A 105 -9.97 -10.72 1.68
C GLY A 105 -9.47 -10.92 0.23
N SER A 106 -9.16 -9.84 -0.49
CA SER A 106 -8.64 -9.87 -1.86
C SER A 106 -7.24 -10.44 -1.98
N PHE A 107 -6.48 -10.51 -0.89
CA PHE A 107 -5.08 -10.93 -0.90
C PHE A 107 -4.92 -12.36 -0.36
N PRO A 108 -3.90 -13.12 -0.78
CA PRO A 108 -3.70 -14.48 -0.27
C PRO A 108 -3.29 -14.52 1.20
N GLU A 109 -3.54 -15.66 1.84
CA GLU A 109 -3.25 -15.91 3.25
C GLU A 109 -1.75 -15.75 3.58
N GLY A 110 -1.47 -15.14 4.74
CA GLY A 110 -0.11 -14.97 5.26
C GLY A 110 0.82 -14.09 4.41
N GLN A 111 0.28 -13.32 3.46
CA GLN A 111 1.06 -12.40 2.62
C GLN A 111 1.12 -11.00 3.23
N ARG A 112 2.23 -10.31 2.96
CA ARG A 112 2.35 -8.87 3.27
C ARG A 112 1.65 -8.08 2.18
N ILE A 113 0.81 -7.14 2.58
CA ILE A 113 0.10 -6.25 1.67
C ILE A 113 0.72 -4.86 1.83
N HIS A 114 1.24 -4.27 0.77
CA HIS A 114 1.72 -2.89 0.84
C HIS A 114 0.58 -1.94 1.15
N VAL A 115 0.79 -1.00 2.07
CA VAL A 115 -0.24 -0.02 2.46
C VAL A 115 -0.73 0.77 1.25
N THR A 116 0.18 1.17 0.37
CA THR A 116 -0.14 1.88 -0.88
C THR A 116 -1.09 1.10 -1.79
N THR A 117 -1.07 -0.23 -1.77
CA THR A 117 -2.03 -1.06 -2.52
C THR A 117 -3.45 -0.83 -2.04
N LEU A 118 -3.66 -0.81 -0.73
CA LEU A 118 -4.98 -0.59 -0.14
C LEU A 118 -5.47 0.84 -0.38
N ILE A 119 -4.57 1.82 -0.26
CA ILE A 119 -4.87 3.22 -0.57
C ILE A 119 -5.35 3.34 -2.02
N ASP A 120 -4.62 2.77 -2.98
CA ASP A 120 -4.98 2.84 -4.41
C ASP A 120 -6.35 2.21 -4.69
N MET A 121 -6.69 1.09 -4.01
CA MET A 121 -8.01 0.47 -4.12
C MET A 121 -9.12 1.36 -3.55
N TRP A 122 -8.92 1.88 -2.34
CA TRP A 122 -9.97 2.56 -1.58
C TRP A 122 -10.27 3.97 -2.09
N ILE A 123 -9.27 4.66 -2.64
CA ILE A 123 -9.49 5.94 -3.33
C ILE A 123 -10.52 5.77 -4.43
N GLU A 124 -10.38 4.74 -5.26
CA GLU A 124 -11.24 4.56 -6.43
C GLU A 124 -12.57 3.86 -6.11
N LEU A 125 -12.60 2.91 -5.16
CA LEU A 125 -13.82 2.19 -4.77
C LEU A 125 -14.79 3.03 -3.94
N TYR A 126 -14.27 3.93 -3.11
CA TYR A 126 -15.05 4.69 -2.13
C TYR A 126 -14.96 6.20 -2.34
N GLU A 127 -14.39 6.63 -3.47
CA GLU A 127 -14.28 8.03 -3.86
C GLU A 127 -13.64 8.89 -2.76
N LEU A 128 -12.57 8.34 -2.17
CA LEU A 128 -11.79 9.05 -1.14
C LEU A 128 -10.87 10.09 -1.80
N ASP A 129 -10.22 10.89 -0.96
CA ASP A 129 -9.26 11.91 -1.37
C ASP A 129 -8.06 11.32 -2.13
N GLU A 130 -7.63 12.01 -3.19
CA GLU A 130 -6.57 11.53 -4.10
C GLU A 130 -5.20 11.39 -3.43
N ASP A 131 -4.96 12.14 -2.35
CA ASP A 131 -3.77 12.06 -1.50
C ASP A 131 -3.77 10.85 -0.55
N GLY A 132 -4.94 10.25 -0.29
CA GLY A 132 -5.08 8.98 0.42
C GLY A 132 -5.08 9.09 1.95
N ILE A 133 -5.29 10.28 2.50
CA ILE A 133 -5.41 10.57 3.94
C ILE A 133 -6.60 9.85 4.56
N HIS A 134 -7.79 9.88 3.93
CA HIS A 134 -8.93 9.13 4.48
C HIS A 134 -8.74 7.62 4.34
N ALA A 135 -8.07 7.19 3.27
CA ALA A 135 -7.76 5.77 3.06
C ALA A 135 -6.81 5.23 4.14
N ILE A 136 -5.74 5.95 4.48
CA ILE A 136 -4.84 5.55 5.57
C ILE A 136 -5.51 5.67 6.95
N ALA A 137 -6.34 6.69 7.19
CA ALA A 137 -7.11 6.82 8.42
C ALA A 137 -8.00 5.59 8.66
N ASN A 138 -8.71 5.12 7.62
CA ASN A 138 -9.48 3.87 7.68
C ASN A 138 -8.59 2.66 8.02
N LEU A 139 -7.36 2.59 7.50
CA LEU A 139 -6.43 1.51 7.84
C LEU A 139 -5.97 1.57 9.30
N TYR A 140 -5.67 2.77 9.82
CA TYR A 140 -5.34 2.93 11.24
C TYR A 140 -6.48 2.49 12.13
N GLU A 141 -7.74 2.80 11.79
CA GLU A 141 -8.91 2.33 12.51
C GLU A 141 -9.07 0.81 12.47
N ILE A 142 -8.88 0.18 11.30
CA ILE A 142 -8.85 -1.29 11.17
C ILE A 142 -7.76 -1.89 12.08
N SER A 143 -6.56 -1.29 12.08
CA SER A 143 -5.45 -1.76 12.90
C SER A 143 -5.71 -1.55 14.40
N ALA A 144 -6.30 -0.43 14.80
CA ALA A 144 -6.65 -0.11 16.19
C ALA A 144 -7.67 -1.12 16.76
N ARG A 145 -8.55 -1.66 15.91
CA ARG A 145 -9.52 -2.71 16.25
C ARG A 145 -8.94 -4.13 16.22
N ASN A 146 -7.62 -4.28 16.01
CA ASN A 146 -6.94 -5.57 15.81
C ASN A 146 -7.52 -6.40 14.64
N LEU A 147 -8.09 -5.74 13.62
CA LEU A 147 -8.65 -6.40 12.43
C LEU A 147 -7.60 -6.62 11.32
N ALA A 148 -6.47 -5.92 11.43
CA ALA A 148 -5.26 -6.15 10.67
C ALA A 148 -4.05 -5.68 11.51
N SER A 149 -2.84 -6.12 11.16
CA SER A 149 -1.60 -5.68 11.80
C SER A 149 -0.86 -4.74 10.85
N LEU A 150 -0.85 -3.45 11.15
CA LEU A 150 -0.06 -2.45 10.42
C LEU A 150 1.38 -2.39 10.96
N PHE A 151 2.35 -2.50 10.05
CA PHE A 151 3.77 -2.38 10.36
C PHE A 151 4.32 -1.12 9.68
N VAL A 152 4.59 -0.10 10.50
CA VAL A 152 5.18 1.16 10.05
C VAL A 152 6.70 1.06 10.17
N LYS A 153 7.43 1.20 9.05
CA LYS A 153 8.90 1.11 9.06
C LYS A 153 9.58 2.41 9.50
N ARG A 154 8.97 3.57 9.26
CA ARG A 154 9.58 4.88 9.55
C ARG A 154 8.70 5.67 10.53
N LYS A 155 9.27 6.05 11.68
CA LYS A 155 8.63 6.98 12.63
C LYS A 155 9.04 8.44 12.41
N ASP A 156 10.06 8.67 11.56
CA ASP A 156 10.68 9.97 11.33
C ASP A 156 10.00 10.78 10.20
N ALA A 157 8.93 10.25 9.58
CA ALA A 157 8.26 10.94 8.47
C ALA A 157 7.44 12.14 8.98
N SER A 158 7.55 13.28 8.29
CA SER A 158 6.75 14.47 8.60
C SER A 158 5.27 14.25 8.27
N ASP A 159 4.39 15.00 8.92
CA ASP A 159 2.93 15.01 8.66
C ASP A 159 2.58 15.42 7.22
N PHE A 160 3.53 16.01 6.46
CA PHE A 160 3.29 16.52 5.12
C PHE A 160 3.38 15.48 4.02
N ALA A 161 3.91 14.29 4.31
CA ALA A 161 4.34 13.39 3.25
C ALA A 161 3.77 11.99 3.46
N ASN A 162 2.91 11.58 2.53
CA ASN A 162 2.26 10.27 2.44
C ASN A 162 3.30 9.15 2.19
N TYR A 163 4.19 8.91 3.17
CA TYR A 163 5.37 8.03 3.16
C TYR A 163 5.00 6.55 3.41
N TYR A 164 3.87 6.08 2.89
CA TYR A 164 3.40 4.71 3.14
C TYR A 164 4.00 3.66 2.21
N SER A 165 4.95 4.03 1.33
CA SER A 165 5.50 3.12 0.32
C SER A 165 6.22 1.91 0.93
N GLU A 166 6.79 2.07 2.11
CA GLU A 166 7.56 1.02 2.80
C GLU A 166 6.78 0.25 3.87
N ASP A 167 5.58 0.72 4.18
CA ASP A 167 4.72 0.14 5.20
C ASP A 167 3.92 -1.03 4.62
N TYR A 168 3.65 -2.00 5.48
CA TYR A 168 2.88 -3.18 5.10
C TYR A 168 1.88 -3.58 6.18
N VAL A 169 0.85 -4.27 5.73
CA VAL A 169 -0.21 -4.83 6.54
C VAL A 169 -0.14 -6.34 6.42
N THR A 170 -0.37 -7.03 7.53
CA THR A 170 -0.73 -8.45 7.51
C THR A 170 -2.10 -8.64 8.12
N GLN A 171 -2.84 -9.63 7.63
CA GLN A 171 -4.13 -10.02 8.19
C GLN A 171 -4.02 -11.44 8.74
N HIS A 172 -4.59 -11.66 9.92
CA HIS A 172 -4.69 -13.00 10.48
C HIS A 172 -5.65 -13.84 9.64
N ASP A 173 -5.33 -15.11 9.40
CA ASP A 173 -6.05 -16.01 8.49
C ASP A 173 -7.55 -16.11 8.81
N LEU A 174 -7.92 -16.28 10.08
CA LEU A 174 -9.31 -16.24 10.53
C LEU A 174 -10.06 -14.91 10.24
N LEU A 175 -9.37 -13.76 10.28
CA LEU A 175 -9.98 -12.46 9.95
C LEU A 175 -10.15 -12.30 8.43
N ARG A 176 -9.20 -12.83 7.66
CA ARG A 176 -9.32 -12.93 6.21
C ARG A 176 -10.50 -13.82 5.81
N GLU A 177 -10.62 -14.99 6.43
CA GLU A 177 -11.76 -15.90 6.22
C GLU A 177 -13.09 -15.24 6.63
N LEU A 178 -13.10 -14.44 7.69
CA LEU A 178 -14.27 -13.67 8.07
C LEU A 178 -14.65 -12.63 7.00
N ALA A 179 -13.68 -11.89 6.46
CA ALA A 179 -13.89 -10.92 5.38
C ALA A 179 -14.48 -11.61 4.13
N ILE A 180 -13.97 -12.78 3.77
CA ILE A 180 -14.47 -13.61 2.67
C ILE A 180 -15.88 -14.12 2.95
N HIS A 181 -16.13 -14.62 4.16
CA HIS A 181 -17.42 -15.13 4.59
C HIS A 181 -18.50 -14.04 4.57
N GLN A 182 -18.20 -12.84 5.06
CA GLN A 182 -19.12 -11.71 5.01
C GLN A 182 -19.38 -11.23 3.58
N SER A 183 -18.36 -11.28 2.72
CA SER A 183 -18.48 -10.90 1.30
C SER A 183 -19.23 -11.92 0.45
N SER A 184 -19.32 -13.18 0.91
CA SER A 184 -19.96 -14.28 0.20
C SER A 184 -21.41 -14.54 0.62
N GLN A 185 -21.99 -13.69 1.48
CA GLN A 185 -23.41 -13.78 1.82
C GLN A 185 -24.29 -13.45 0.61
N GLY A 186 -25.39 -14.19 0.48
CA GLY A 186 -26.36 -14.00 -0.61
C GLY A 186 -25.94 -14.57 -1.98
N PRO A 187 -26.80 -14.38 -3.00
CA PRO A 187 -26.57 -14.84 -4.37
C PRO A 187 -25.33 -14.21 -4.99
N ILE A 188 -24.58 -14.96 -5.80
CA ILE A 188 -23.29 -14.51 -6.34
C ILE A 188 -23.41 -13.29 -7.23
N GLU A 189 -24.53 -13.15 -7.95
CA GLU A 189 -24.84 -12.09 -8.88
C GLU A 189 -25.01 -10.73 -8.16
N GLN A 190 -25.39 -10.76 -6.88
CA GLN A 190 -25.64 -9.58 -6.03
C GLN A 190 -24.43 -9.20 -5.17
N ARG A 191 -23.37 -10.00 -5.17
CA ARG A 191 -22.19 -9.75 -4.33
C ARG A 191 -21.39 -8.58 -4.87
N LYS A 192 -21.08 -7.64 -3.98
CA LYS A 192 -20.24 -6.48 -4.28
C LYS A 192 -18.74 -6.80 -4.38
N ARG A 193 -18.32 -7.93 -3.82
CA ARG A 193 -16.95 -8.43 -3.83
C ARG A 193 -16.95 -9.89 -4.22
N LEU A 194 -16.08 -10.27 -5.14
CA LEU A 194 -15.89 -11.65 -5.53
C LEU A 194 -14.43 -12.05 -5.32
N PHE A 195 -14.24 -13.11 -4.53
CA PHE A 195 -12.94 -13.71 -4.28
C PHE A 195 -12.95 -15.10 -4.89
N ILE A 196 -12.09 -15.32 -5.90
CA ILE A 196 -12.04 -16.55 -6.66
C ILE A 196 -10.65 -17.16 -6.48
N ASN A 197 -10.61 -18.41 -6.02
CA ASN A 197 -9.39 -19.19 -5.97
C ASN A 197 -9.47 -20.31 -7.01
N ILE A 198 -8.49 -20.38 -7.90
CA ILE A 198 -8.40 -21.35 -8.98
C ILE A 198 -7.17 -22.21 -8.73
N GLY A 199 -7.41 -23.47 -8.37
CA GLY A 199 -6.37 -24.49 -8.28
C GLY A 199 -6.31 -25.28 -9.58
N GLU A 200 -5.11 -25.48 -10.13
CA GLU A 200 -4.89 -26.11 -11.43
C GLU A 200 -5.76 -25.43 -12.50
N ASN A 201 -6.76 -26.09 -13.08
CA ASN A 201 -7.74 -25.45 -13.97
C ASN A 201 -9.18 -25.67 -13.49
N ASN A 202 -9.37 -25.80 -12.18
CA ASN A 202 -10.67 -25.98 -11.56
C ASN A 202 -11.42 -24.64 -11.46
N LEU A 203 -12.01 -24.24 -12.59
CA LEU A 203 -12.79 -23.02 -12.72
C LEU A 203 -14.15 -23.19 -12.00
N PRO A 204 -14.68 -22.13 -11.34
CA PRO A 204 -16.00 -22.21 -10.72
C PRO A 204 -17.09 -22.59 -11.73
N LYS A 205 -18.01 -23.48 -11.32
CA LYS A 205 -19.06 -24.01 -12.20
C LYS A 205 -19.92 -22.93 -12.86
N TRP A 206 -20.29 -21.90 -12.09
CA TRP A 206 -21.06 -20.75 -12.59
C TRP A 206 -20.35 -19.97 -13.70
N TRP A 207 -19.02 -20.10 -13.82
CA TRP A 207 -18.23 -19.51 -14.91
C TRP A 207 -18.40 -20.27 -16.23
N MET A 208 -18.69 -21.57 -16.15
CA MET A 208 -18.88 -22.48 -17.29
C MET A 208 -20.33 -22.46 -17.79
N ASP A 209 -21.29 -22.19 -16.91
CA ASP A 209 -22.72 -22.33 -17.20
C ASP A 209 -23.30 -21.21 -18.10
N GLN A 210 -22.50 -20.21 -18.51
CA GLN A 210 -22.80 -19.15 -19.50
C GLN A 210 -24.20 -18.49 -19.41
N LYS A 211 -24.88 -18.52 -18.27
CA LYS A 211 -26.01 -17.62 -18.04
C LYS A 211 -25.41 -16.23 -17.97
N GLN A 212 -25.71 -15.38 -18.96
CA GLN A 212 -25.31 -13.97 -19.06
C GLN A 212 -25.90 -13.12 -17.92
N GLN A 213 -25.68 -13.50 -16.67
CA GLN A 213 -26.06 -12.71 -15.51
C GLN A 213 -24.90 -11.76 -15.24
N SER A 214 -25.15 -10.47 -15.48
CA SER A 214 -24.20 -9.40 -15.19
C SER A 214 -23.85 -9.43 -13.69
N LEU A 215 -22.56 -9.66 -13.39
CA LEU A 215 -22.07 -9.60 -12.02
C LEU A 215 -22.13 -8.15 -11.51
N SER A 216 -22.72 -7.93 -10.34
CA SER A 216 -22.80 -6.59 -9.71
C SER A 216 -21.58 -6.21 -8.87
N ALA A 217 -20.51 -7.00 -8.97
CA ALA A 217 -19.30 -6.85 -8.19
C ALA A 217 -18.50 -5.63 -8.63
N ASN A 218 -18.17 -4.75 -7.67
CA ASN A 218 -17.28 -3.62 -7.88
C ASN A 218 -15.80 -4.03 -7.68
N LEU A 219 -15.55 -5.08 -6.89
CA LEU A 219 -14.23 -5.64 -6.66
C LEU A 219 -14.18 -7.12 -7.02
N LEU A 220 -13.17 -7.51 -7.81
CA LEU A 220 -12.89 -8.87 -8.22
C LEU A 220 -11.44 -9.21 -7.86
N SER A 221 -11.23 -10.23 -7.03
CA SER A 221 -9.93 -10.84 -6.81
C SER A 221 -9.90 -12.25 -7.35
N ILE A 222 -8.87 -12.56 -8.13
CA ILE A 222 -8.61 -13.90 -8.67
C ILE A 222 -7.23 -14.32 -8.20
N SER A 223 -7.18 -15.43 -7.47
CA SER A 223 -5.94 -16.07 -7.04
C SER A 223 -5.76 -17.39 -7.77
N THR A 224 -4.63 -17.58 -8.45
CA THR A 224 -4.30 -18.82 -9.17
C THR A 224 -3.06 -19.48 -8.58
N ASP A 225 -3.05 -20.80 -8.52
CA ASP A 225 -1.85 -21.54 -8.10
C ASP A 225 -0.79 -21.62 -9.22
N ALA A 226 0.28 -22.38 -8.96
CA ALA A 226 1.39 -22.56 -9.89
C ALA A 226 1.08 -23.50 -11.06
N MET A 227 -0.01 -24.27 -10.98
CA MET A 227 -0.42 -25.25 -11.99
C MET A 227 -1.43 -24.67 -12.99
N PHE A 228 -1.95 -23.46 -12.74
CA PHE A 228 -2.88 -22.80 -13.64
C PHE A 228 -2.26 -22.47 -15.00
N SER A 229 -2.93 -22.93 -16.05
CA SER A 229 -2.44 -22.88 -17.43
C SER A 229 -2.62 -21.52 -18.12
N SER A 230 -3.13 -20.50 -17.42
CA SER A 230 -3.58 -19.23 -18.02
C SER A 230 -4.72 -19.40 -19.04
N SER A 231 -5.46 -20.50 -18.97
CA SER A 231 -6.67 -20.73 -19.77
C SER A 231 -7.87 -20.02 -19.15
N TRP A 232 -8.15 -18.81 -19.64
CA TRP A 232 -9.21 -17.96 -19.13
C TRP A 232 -10.56 -18.25 -19.80
N CYS A 233 -11.62 -18.38 -19.00
CA CYS A 233 -12.99 -18.30 -19.50
C CYS A 233 -13.38 -16.85 -19.82
N ASN A 234 -14.28 -16.68 -20.79
CA ASN A 234 -14.79 -15.38 -21.17
C ASN A 234 -15.88 -14.94 -20.16
N ILE A 235 -15.53 -14.04 -19.24
CA ILE A 235 -16.50 -13.33 -18.39
C ILE A 235 -16.76 -11.92 -18.87
N GLN A 236 -17.91 -11.41 -18.44
CA GLN A 236 -18.25 -9.99 -18.51
C GLN A 236 -18.60 -9.51 -17.10
N PRO A 237 -17.63 -8.95 -16.37
CA PRO A 237 -17.88 -8.26 -15.12
C PRO A 237 -17.88 -6.74 -15.35
N PRO A 238 -18.96 -6.16 -15.93
CA PRO A 238 -18.96 -4.76 -16.40
C PRO A 238 -18.89 -3.74 -15.27
N GLU A 239 -19.29 -4.13 -14.05
CA GLU A 239 -19.32 -3.26 -12.87
C GLU A 239 -18.00 -3.24 -12.08
N VAL A 240 -17.00 -4.03 -12.48
CA VAL A 240 -15.74 -4.12 -11.73
C VAL A 240 -14.92 -2.84 -11.91
N GLU A 241 -14.64 -2.20 -10.77
CA GLU A 241 -13.80 -1.02 -10.66
C GLU A 241 -12.38 -1.38 -10.17
N VAL A 242 -12.24 -2.48 -9.42
CA VAL A 242 -10.95 -2.96 -8.93
C VAL A 242 -10.75 -4.43 -9.25
N LEU A 243 -9.67 -4.72 -9.95
CA LEU A 243 -9.22 -6.08 -10.25
C LEU A 243 -7.90 -6.38 -9.53
N VAL A 244 -7.92 -7.43 -8.72
CA VAL A 244 -6.73 -7.98 -8.05
C VAL A 244 -6.41 -9.35 -8.65
N LEU A 245 -5.24 -9.49 -9.26
CA LEU A 245 -4.74 -10.75 -9.83
C LEU A 245 -3.54 -11.22 -9.00
N ASN A 246 -3.74 -12.31 -8.26
CA ASN A 246 -2.70 -12.96 -7.50
C ASN A 246 -2.34 -14.29 -8.18
N PHE A 247 -1.06 -14.54 -8.43
CA PHE A 247 -0.66 -15.79 -9.07
C PHE A 247 0.74 -16.23 -8.66
N GLN A 248 1.11 -17.46 -9.03
CA GLN A 248 2.41 -18.03 -8.71
C GLN A 248 3.02 -18.79 -9.92
N THR A 249 3.31 -18.09 -11.02
CA THR A 249 3.87 -18.70 -12.24
C THR A 249 4.99 -17.84 -12.82
N LYS A 250 5.87 -18.45 -13.62
CA LYS A 250 6.93 -17.74 -14.36
C LYS A 250 6.39 -17.01 -15.60
N ASN A 251 5.32 -17.52 -16.19
CA ASN A 251 4.71 -16.94 -17.39
C ASN A 251 3.24 -16.71 -17.11
N TYR A 252 2.80 -15.47 -17.26
CA TYR A 252 1.41 -15.10 -17.00
C TYR A 252 0.85 -14.31 -18.17
N GLN A 253 -0.33 -14.73 -18.64
CA GLN A 253 -1.07 -13.98 -19.64
C GLN A 253 -2.15 -13.19 -18.93
N LEU A 254 -2.14 -11.86 -19.08
CA LEU A 254 -3.26 -11.06 -18.60
C LEU A 254 -4.56 -11.54 -19.26
N PRO A 255 -5.63 -11.74 -18.47
CA PRO A 255 -6.88 -12.28 -19.00
C PRO A 255 -7.50 -11.38 -20.07
N LYS A 256 -7.87 -11.96 -21.23
CA LYS A 256 -8.47 -11.20 -22.33
C LYS A 256 -9.79 -10.50 -21.96
N PHE A 257 -10.53 -11.05 -20.99
CA PHE A 257 -11.78 -10.43 -20.54
C PHE A 257 -11.56 -9.06 -19.89
N VAL A 258 -10.33 -8.72 -19.48
CA VAL A 258 -10.00 -7.41 -18.90
C VAL A 258 -10.31 -6.29 -19.89
N GLU A 259 -10.15 -6.52 -21.20
CA GLU A 259 -10.53 -5.58 -22.27
C GLU A 259 -12.02 -5.18 -22.23
N LYS A 260 -12.88 -5.98 -21.58
CA LYS A 260 -14.33 -5.73 -21.46
C LYS A 260 -14.73 -5.09 -20.12
N MET A 261 -13.76 -4.72 -19.29
CA MET A 261 -14.01 -4.12 -17.98
C MET A 261 -14.07 -2.59 -18.11
N ASP A 262 -15.13 -2.09 -18.73
CA ASP A 262 -15.26 -0.67 -19.09
C ASP A 262 -15.28 0.27 -17.87
N LYS A 263 -15.50 -0.22 -16.65
CA LYS A 263 -15.46 0.57 -15.41
C LYS A 263 -14.19 0.40 -14.59
N LEU A 264 -13.20 -0.37 -15.07
CA LEU A 264 -12.00 -0.67 -14.30
C LEU A 264 -11.18 0.61 -14.03
N LYS A 265 -10.96 0.90 -12.75
CA LYS A 265 -10.18 2.04 -12.24
C LYS A 265 -8.83 1.64 -11.68
N VAL A 266 -8.74 0.44 -11.07
CA VAL A 266 -7.51 -0.06 -10.42
C VAL A 266 -7.20 -1.48 -10.87
N LEU A 267 -5.95 -1.69 -11.28
CA LEU A 267 -5.40 -3.02 -11.57
C LEU A 267 -4.22 -3.31 -10.65
N ILE A 268 -4.32 -4.39 -9.88
CA ILE A 268 -3.24 -4.91 -9.05
C ILE A 268 -2.86 -6.29 -9.54
N VAL A 269 -1.58 -6.49 -9.85
CA VAL A 269 -1.05 -7.76 -10.37
C VAL A 269 0.16 -8.17 -9.54
N THR A 270 0.01 -9.26 -8.80
CA THR A 270 1.01 -9.73 -7.83
C THR A 270 1.41 -11.17 -8.10
N ASN A 271 2.70 -11.38 -8.35
CA ASN A 271 3.29 -12.70 -8.46
C ASN A 271 3.92 -13.12 -7.13
N TYR A 272 3.37 -14.14 -6.48
CA TYR A 272 3.91 -14.75 -5.27
C TYR A 272 4.97 -15.83 -5.55
N GLY A 273 5.32 -16.03 -6.82
CA GLY A 273 6.38 -16.94 -7.25
C GLY A 273 7.77 -16.53 -6.76
N PHE A 274 8.69 -17.49 -6.83
CA PHE A 274 10.09 -17.27 -6.43
C PHE A 274 10.84 -16.36 -7.42
N LEU A 275 10.56 -16.48 -8.71
CA LEU A 275 11.14 -15.64 -9.76
C LEU A 275 10.11 -14.63 -10.27
N PRO A 276 10.54 -13.46 -10.75
CA PRO A 276 9.64 -12.54 -11.45
C PRO A 276 8.95 -13.22 -12.63
N ALA A 277 7.68 -12.89 -12.85
CA ALA A 277 6.89 -13.48 -13.92
C ALA A 277 6.96 -12.64 -15.19
N GLU A 278 7.18 -13.27 -16.33
CA GLU A 278 7.00 -12.63 -17.63
C GLU A 278 5.51 -12.46 -17.92
N VAL A 279 5.10 -11.21 -18.14
CA VAL A 279 3.71 -10.87 -18.40
C VAL A 279 3.51 -10.56 -19.88
N SER A 280 2.49 -11.19 -20.46
CA SER A 280 2.02 -10.95 -21.82
C SER A 280 0.58 -10.44 -21.82
N ASN A 281 0.10 -9.98 -22.99
CA ASN A 281 -1.20 -9.32 -23.17
C ASN A 281 -1.36 -7.99 -22.41
N PHE A 282 -0.25 -7.30 -22.10
CA PHE A 282 -0.33 -5.98 -21.47
C PHE A 282 -1.03 -4.94 -22.34
N GLN A 283 -1.11 -5.19 -23.65
CA GLN A 283 -1.73 -4.28 -24.60
C GLN A 283 -3.23 -4.08 -24.41
N ILE A 284 -3.90 -4.97 -23.69
CA ILE A 284 -5.34 -4.83 -23.43
C ILE A 284 -5.63 -3.61 -22.52
N LEU A 285 -4.65 -3.14 -21.75
CA LEU A 285 -4.87 -2.05 -20.79
C LEU A 285 -5.07 -0.68 -21.45
N GLY A 286 -4.59 -0.50 -22.69
CA GLY A 286 -4.76 0.73 -23.45
C GLY A 286 -6.19 0.93 -23.98
N SER A 287 -7.03 -0.10 -23.91
CA SER A 287 -8.44 -0.01 -24.27
C SER A 287 -9.33 0.52 -23.14
N LEU A 288 -8.80 0.64 -21.92
CA LEU A 288 -9.59 0.86 -20.71
C LEU A 288 -9.74 2.36 -20.39
N PRO A 289 -10.95 2.93 -20.56
CA PRO A 289 -11.12 4.39 -20.54
C PRO A 289 -11.08 5.01 -19.14
N TYR A 290 -11.19 4.23 -18.07
CA TYR A 290 -11.19 4.75 -16.69
C TYR A 290 -10.07 4.19 -15.82
N LEU A 291 -9.11 3.45 -16.38
CA LEU A 291 -8.01 2.86 -15.62
C LEU A 291 -7.07 3.96 -15.13
N LYS A 292 -7.11 4.25 -13.83
CA LYS A 292 -6.36 5.33 -13.18
C LYS A 292 -5.11 4.87 -12.45
N ARG A 293 -5.11 3.65 -11.91
CA ARG A 293 -4.05 3.16 -11.03
C ARG A 293 -3.62 1.75 -11.40
N ILE A 294 -2.32 1.55 -11.61
CA ILE A 294 -1.73 0.25 -11.89
C ILE A 294 -0.64 -0.05 -10.86
N ARG A 295 -0.74 -1.22 -10.24
CA ARG A 295 0.31 -1.78 -9.39
C ARG A 295 0.75 -3.13 -9.92
N LEU A 296 2.05 -3.26 -10.15
CA LEU A 296 2.69 -4.48 -10.63
C LEU A 296 3.75 -4.91 -9.62
N GLU A 297 3.71 -6.17 -9.22
CA GLU A 297 4.59 -6.72 -8.20
C GLU A 297 5.22 -8.04 -8.65
N ARG A 298 6.56 -8.09 -8.62
CA ARG A 298 7.38 -9.24 -9.01
C ARG A 298 7.13 -9.69 -10.45
N LEU A 299 7.07 -8.73 -11.36
CA LEU A 299 6.86 -8.95 -12.80
C LEU A 299 8.08 -8.52 -13.62
N SER A 300 8.35 -9.24 -14.70
CA SER A 300 9.27 -8.82 -15.76
C SER A 300 8.44 -8.15 -16.85
N ILE A 301 8.70 -6.86 -17.11
CA ILE A 301 7.86 -6.05 -18.00
C ILE A 301 8.71 -5.44 -19.12
N PRO A 302 9.20 -6.23 -20.09
CA PRO A 302 10.17 -5.74 -21.08
C PRO A 302 9.57 -4.85 -22.18
N PHE A 303 8.26 -4.53 -22.14
CA PHE A 303 7.52 -3.97 -23.27
C PHE A 303 6.57 -2.80 -22.96
N LEU A 304 6.60 -2.21 -21.76
CA LEU A 304 5.62 -1.17 -21.36
C LEU A 304 5.38 -0.09 -22.43
N CYS A 305 6.43 0.27 -23.17
CA CYS A 305 6.39 1.37 -24.14
C CYS A 305 6.73 0.96 -25.58
N LYS A 306 6.68 -0.34 -25.91
CA LYS A 306 6.95 -0.83 -27.28
C LYS A 306 5.72 -0.90 -28.17
N ILE A 307 4.52 -0.83 -27.59
CA ILE A 307 3.25 -0.95 -28.30
C ILE A 307 2.59 0.43 -28.31
N PRO A 308 2.15 0.95 -29.48
CA PRO A 308 1.45 2.22 -29.54
C PRO A 308 0.11 2.08 -28.82
N MET A 309 0.08 2.53 -27.58
CA MET A 309 -1.08 2.50 -26.72
C MET A 309 -1.13 3.79 -25.93
N GLN A 310 -2.34 4.30 -25.75
CA GLN A 310 -2.58 5.49 -24.95
C GLN A 310 -3.40 5.10 -23.73
N MET A 311 -2.86 5.35 -22.54
CA MET A 311 -3.55 5.16 -21.28
C MET A 311 -3.94 6.53 -20.73
N SER A 312 -4.86 7.19 -21.42
CA SER A 312 -5.20 8.59 -21.16
C SER A 312 -5.73 8.85 -19.75
N SER A 313 -6.34 7.87 -19.08
CA SER A 313 -6.87 8.04 -17.72
C SER A 313 -5.88 7.67 -16.62
N LEU A 314 -4.70 7.13 -16.95
CA LEU A 314 -3.76 6.63 -15.96
C LEU A 314 -3.10 7.78 -15.20
N LYS A 315 -3.31 7.81 -13.89
CA LYS A 315 -2.74 8.80 -12.96
C LYS A 315 -1.53 8.27 -12.20
N LYS A 316 -1.52 6.97 -11.87
CA LYS A 316 -0.48 6.37 -11.03
C LYS A 316 -0.01 5.02 -11.55
N ILE A 317 1.31 4.82 -11.58
CA ILE A 317 1.95 3.52 -11.79
C ILE A 317 2.89 3.18 -10.62
N SER A 318 2.77 1.95 -10.12
CA SER A 318 3.60 1.41 -9.04
C SER A 318 4.25 0.10 -9.44
N LEU A 319 5.57 0.04 -9.41
CA LEU A 319 6.38 -1.12 -9.80
C LEU A 319 7.19 -1.58 -8.58
N PHE A 320 6.91 -2.79 -8.08
CA PHE A 320 7.57 -3.34 -6.89
C PHE A 320 8.28 -4.66 -7.22
N MET A 321 9.59 -4.74 -6.96
CA MET A 321 10.41 -5.91 -7.28
C MET A 321 10.28 -6.35 -8.76
N CYS A 322 10.02 -5.41 -9.66
CA CYS A 322 9.90 -5.68 -11.09
C CYS A 322 11.26 -5.68 -11.78
N SER A 323 11.36 -6.43 -12.88
CA SER A 323 12.46 -6.31 -13.84
C SER A 323 12.05 -5.34 -14.93
N ILE A 324 12.62 -4.13 -14.91
CA ILE A 324 12.20 -2.99 -15.75
C ILE A 324 13.33 -2.39 -16.58
N GLY A 325 14.55 -2.90 -16.47
CA GLY A 325 15.74 -2.32 -17.13
C GLY A 325 15.66 -2.31 -18.66
N GLN A 326 14.81 -3.16 -19.26
CA GLN A 326 14.52 -3.18 -20.69
C GLN A 326 13.18 -2.51 -21.05
N ALA A 327 12.31 -2.24 -20.07
CA ALA A 327 10.96 -1.75 -20.27
C ALA A 327 10.93 -0.39 -20.98
N PHE A 328 11.95 0.42 -20.70
CA PHE A 328 12.09 1.79 -21.18
C PHE A 328 13.15 1.95 -22.27
N ARG A 329 13.67 0.84 -22.82
CA ARG A 329 14.60 0.88 -23.97
C ARG A 329 13.79 0.81 -25.26
N ASN A 330 14.12 1.70 -26.20
CA ASN A 330 13.52 1.80 -27.54
C ASN A 330 12.03 2.19 -27.53
N PHE A 331 11.74 3.41 -27.09
CA PHE A 331 10.43 4.03 -27.26
C PHE A 331 10.07 4.14 -28.74
N THR A 332 8.95 3.54 -29.14
CA THR A 332 8.38 3.73 -30.49
C THR A 332 7.53 4.99 -30.58
N VAL A 333 7.09 5.51 -29.42
CA VAL A 333 6.24 6.71 -29.22
C VAL A 333 6.76 7.47 -28.00
N GLN A 334 6.60 8.80 -27.94
CA GLN A 334 6.94 9.57 -26.74
C GLN A 334 6.14 9.07 -25.53
N VAL A 335 6.76 9.01 -24.35
CA VAL A 335 6.09 8.49 -23.15
C VAL A 335 4.95 9.41 -22.71
N SER A 336 5.12 10.70 -22.92
CA SER A 336 4.09 11.73 -22.72
C SER A 336 2.83 11.46 -23.54
N ASP A 337 2.94 10.97 -24.78
CA ASP A 337 1.79 10.62 -25.61
C ASP A 337 1.10 9.35 -25.09
N ALA A 338 1.88 8.38 -24.62
CA ALA A 338 1.36 7.12 -24.09
C ALA A 338 0.66 7.30 -22.74
N LEU A 339 1.21 8.14 -21.85
CA LEU A 339 0.79 8.32 -20.46
C LEU A 339 0.56 9.82 -20.12
N PRO A 340 -0.36 10.52 -20.82
CA PRO A 340 -0.42 11.98 -20.79
C PRO A 340 -0.87 12.57 -19.44
N ASN A 341 -1.65 11.82 -18.65
CA ASN A 341 -2.21 12.29 -17.37
C ASN A 341 -1.54 11.67 -16.14
N LEU A 342 -0.36 11.06 -16.33
CA LEU A 342 0.36 10.42 -15.24
C LEU A 342 0.93 11.48 -14.28
N THR A 343 0.53 11.41 -13.01
CA THR A 343 0.97 12.34 -11.96
C THR A 343 1.93 11.68 -10.99
N ASP A 344 1.83 10.37 -10.78
CA ASP A 344 2.55 9.65 -9.73
C ASP A 344 3.26 8.39 -10.27
N ILE A 345 4.58 8.32 -10.10
CA ILE A 345 5.38 7.13 -10.38
C ILE A 345 6.04 6.64 -9.09
N ASN A 346 5.85 5.36 -8.77
CA ASN A 346 6.55 4.69 -7.69
C ASN A 346 7.30 3.45 -8.20
N ILE A 347 8.60 3.39 -7.99
CA ILE A 347 9.47 2.29 -8.36
C ILE A 347 10.22 1.85 -7.11
N ASP A 348 10.06 0.59 -6.70
CA ASP A 348 10.67 0.08 -5.47
C ASP A 348 11.27 -1.32 -5.68
N TYR A 349 12.45 -1.55 -5.11
CA TYR A 349 13.22 -2.81 -5.23
C TYR A 349 13.44 -3.31 -6.67
N CYS A 350 13.46 -2.43 -7.67
CA CYS A 350 13.71 -2.79 -9.07
C CYS A 350 15.22 -2.88 -9.34
N LYS A 351 15.79 -4.07 -9.09
CA LYS A 351 17.24 -4.33 -9.04
C LYS A 351 18.01 -4.15 -10.36
N ASP A 352 17.31 -4.04 -11.48
CA ASP A 352 17.87 -3.90 -12.82
C ASP A 352 17.73 -2.47 -13.39
N LEU A 353 17.18 -1.53 -12.62
CA LEU A 353 17.17 -0.11 -12.94
C LEU A 353 18.57 0.47 -12.69
N VAL A 354 19.27 0.82 -13.77
CA VAL A 354 20.62 1.42 -13.73
C VAL A 354 20.57 2.93 -13.94
N GLU A 355 19.69 3.39 -14.84
CA GLU A 355 19.46 4.79 -15.16
C GLU A 355 17.96 5.03 -15.30
N LEU A 356 17.50 6.23 -14.93
CA LEU A 356 16.14 6.65 -15.24
C LEU A 356 16.07 7.03 -16.73
N PRO A 357 15.15 6.46 -17.53
CA PRO A 357 15.04 6.80 -18.95
C PRO A 357 14.63 8.26 -19.16
N GLU A 358 15.31 8.94 -20.08
CA GLU A 358 15.03 10.34 -20.42
C GLU A 358 13.56 10.58 -20.79
N GLY A 359 12.92 9.66 -21.52
CA GLY A 359 11.53 9.79 -21.94
C GLY A 359 10.51 9.90 -20.79
N LEU A 360 10.83 9.44 -19.57
CA LEU A 360 9.95 9.69 -18.41
C LEU A 360 9.95 11.16 -17.98
N CYS A 361 10.97 11.93 -18.36
CA CYS A 361 11.10 13.35 -18.05
C CYS A 361 10.23 14.24 -18.95
N ASP A 362 9.65 13.68 -20.02
CA ASP A 362 8.71 14.38 -20.92
C ASP A 362 7.29 14.48 -20.34
N ILE A 363 7.00 13.79 -19.24
CA ILE A 363 5.67 13.76 -18.60
C ILE A 363 5.49 15.03 -17.76
N ALA A 364 5.12 16.14 -18.43
CA ALA A 364 5.01 17.46 -17.81
C ALA A 364 4.06 17.53 -16.61
N HIS A 365 3.07 16.64 -16.51
CA HIS A 365 2.09 16.59 -15.42
C HIS A 365 2.54 15.79 -14.20
N LEU A 366 3.74 15.20 -14.23
CA LEU A 366 4.26 14.40 -13.13
C LEU A 366 4.51 15.27 -11.89
N LYS A 367 3.86 14.90 -10.78
CA LYS A 367 3.94 15.56 -9.48
C LYS A 367 4.79 14.78 -8.48
N LYS A 368 4.78 13.44 -8.54
CA LYS A 368 5.50 12.60 -7.59
C LYS A 368 6.32 11.54 -8.32
N LEU A 369 7.63 11.56 -8.08
CA LEU A 369 8.57 10.54 -8.53
C LEU A 369 9.27 9.93 -7.32
N SER A 370 8.99 8.65 -7.06
CA SER A 370 9.58 7.88 -5.97
C SER A 370 10.30 6.67 -6.53
N ILE A 371 11.61 6.61 -6.34
CA ILE A 371 12.49 5.50 -6.70
C ILE A 371 13.23 5.07 -5.44
N THR A 372 12.89 3.91 -4.90
CA THR A 372 13.42 3.42 -3.63
C THR A 372 14.03 2.03 -3.76
N ASN A 373 15.05 1.73 -2.95
CA ASN A 373 15.72 0.42 -2.91
C ASN A 373 16.20 -0.09 -4.29
N CYS A 374 16.43 0.82 -5.24
CA CYS A 374 16.98 0.53 -6.56
C CYS A 374 18.50 0.73 -6.49
N HIS A 375 19.18 -0.20 -5.82
CA HIS A 375 20.59 -0.03 -5.43
C HIS A 375 21.55 0.24 -6.60
N LYS A 376 21.24 -0.25 -7.80
CA LYS A 376 22.04 -0.05 -9.01
C LYS A 376 21.77 1.25 -9.77
N LEU A 377 20.78 2.05 -9.35
CA LEU A 377 20.52 3.35 -9.97
C LEU A 377 21.73 4.25 -9.73
N SER A 378 22.51 4.51 -10.78
CA SER A 378 23.79 5.22 -10.69
C SER A 378 23.70 6.70 -11.07
N ALA A 379 22.70 7.06 -11.89
CA ALA A 379 22.50 8.41 -12.39
C ALA A 379 21.02 8.71 -12.70
N LEU A 380 20.68 10.00 -12.60
CA LEU A 380 19.48 10.58 -13.19
C LEU A 380 19.85 11.37 -14.45
N PRO A 381 18.99 11.43 -15.48
CA PRO A 381 19.24 12.22 -16.67
C PRO A 381 19.15 13.72 -16.36
N GLU A 382 19.89 14.55 -17.12
CA GLU A 382 19.73 16.01 -17.08
C GLU A 382 18.32 16.45 -17.54
N ALA A 383 17.61 15.61 -18.28
CA ALA A 383 16.22 15.87 -18.65
C ALA A 383 15.29 15.95 -17.42
N ILE A 384 15.69 15.48 -16.22
CA ILE A 384 14.84 15.53 -15.02
C ILE A 384 14.35 16.96 -14.73
N GLY A 385 15.12 17.99 -15.06
CA GLY A 385 14.72 19.40 -14.90
C GLY A 385 13.50 19.81 -15.73
N MET A 386 13.09 19.01 -16.72
CA MET A 386 11.87 19.24 -17.51
C MET A 386 10.58 18.97 -16.72
N LEU A 387 10.66 18.23 -15.61
CA LEU A 387 9.52 17.91 -14.74
C LEU A 387 9.12 19.10 -13.85
N VAL A 388 8.81 20.25 -14.46
CA VAL A 388 8.58 21.53 -13.76
C VAL A 388 7.43 21.51 -12.76
N ASN A 389 6.50 20.55 -12.87
CA ASN A 389 5.39 20.35 -11.93
C ASN A 389 5.69 19.32 -10.82
N LEU A 390 6.92 18.80 -10.74
CA LEU A 390 7.30 17.83 -9.73
C LEU A 390 7.30 18.48 -8.34
N GLU A 391 6.47 17.94 -7.45
CA GLU A 391 6.31 18.36 -6.06
C GLU A 391 7.13 17.49 -5.09
N MET A 392 7.39 16.23 -5.47
CA MET A 392 8.15 15.25 -4.67
C MET A 392 9.13 14.46 -5.54
N LEU A 393 10.40 14.47 -5.15
CA LEU A 393 11.45 13.60 -5.67
C LEU A 393 12.06 12.78 -4.54
N ARG A 394 11.87 11.46 -4.58
CA ARG A 394 12.42 10.51 -3.59
C ARG A 394 13.29 9.49 -4.30
N LEU A 395 14.54 9.35 -3.83
CA LEU A 395 15.61 8.52 -4.40
C LEU A 395 16.23 7.59 -3.34
N ARG A 396 15.44 7.20 -2.34
CA ARG A 396 15.97 6.56 -1.13
C ARG A 396 16.64 5.20 -1.40
N SER A 397 17.77 4.95 -0.73
CA SER A 397 18.53 3.70 -0.85
C SER A 397 18.94 3.36 -2.28
N CYS A 398 19.11 4.37 -3.15
CA CYS A 398 19.79 4.25 -4.43
C CYS A 398 21.30 4.35 -4.19
N THR A 399 21.92 3.25 -3.75
CA THR A 399 23.26 3.25 -3.17
C THR A 399 24.37 3.64 -4.14
N ASP A 400 24.19 3.35 -5.43
CA ASP A 400 25.15 3.66 -6.49
C ASP A 400 24.98 5.08 -7.06
N LEU A 401 23.91 5.81 -6.67
CA LEU A 401 23.65 7.17 -7.12
C LEU A 401 24.74 8.10 -6.59
N SER A 402 25.56 8.63 -7.51
CA SER A 402 26.79 9.37 -7.16
C SER A 402 26.62 10.89 -7.14
N GLU A 403 25.67 11.42 -7.91
CA GLU A 403 25.32 12.84 -7.95
C GLU A 403 23.86 13.05 -8.40
N LEU A 404 23.33 14.23 -8.09
CA LEU A 404 22.12 14.76 -8.71
C LEU A 404 22.52 15.67 -9.88
N PRO A 405 21.75 15.68 -10.99
CA PRO A 405 22.03 16.54 -12.14
C PRO A 405 21.83 18.03 -11.80
N GLU A 406 22.56 18.93 -12.45
CA GLU A 406 22.47 20.38 -12.18
C GLU A 406 21.14 20.97 -12.65
N SER A 407 20.50 20.36 -13.64
CA SER A 407 19.14 20.70 -14.09
C SER A 407 18.06 20.61 -13.01
N ILE A 408 18.32 19.95 -11.86
CA ILE A 408 17.36 19.87 -10.74
C ILE A 408 16.90 21.26 -10.28
N ARG A 409 17.74 22.29 -10.44
CA ARG A 409 17.40 23.70 -10.17
C ARG A 409 16.12 24.17 -10.88
N SER A 410 15.73 23.52 -11.97
CA SER A 410 14.54 23.85 -12.75
C SER A 410 13.23 23.36 -12.13
N LEU A 411 13.30 22.50 -11.10
CA LEU A 411 12.14 21.92 -10.41
C LEU A 411 11.54 22.92 -9.41
N GLN A 412 10.99 24.02 -9.93
CA GLN A 412 10.53 25.16 -9.13
C GLN A 412 9.35 24.81 -8.19
N ASN A 413 8.58 23.75 -8.47
CA ASN A 413 7.48 23.29 -7.61
C ASN A 413 7.91 22.21 -6.60
N LEU A 414 9.19 21.82 -6.56
CA LEU A 414 9.65 20.74 -5.70
C LEU A 414 9.58 21.15 -4.24
N ARG A 415 8.77 20.42 -3.45
CA ARG A 415 8.58 20.64 -2.01
C ARG A 415 9.38 19.66 -1.17
N ILE A 416 9.59 18.44 -1.67
CA ILE A 416 10.28 17.38 -0.94
C ILE A 416 11.37 16.77 -1.81
N LEU A 417 12.60 16.77 -1.30
CA LEU A 417 13.73 16.04 -1.86
C LEU A 417 14.24 15.03 -0.82
N ASP A 418 14.19 13.73 -1.15
CA ASP A 418 14.68 12.67 -0.27
C ASP A 418 15.74 11.82 -0.98
N ILE A 419 16.99 12.01 -0.56
CA ILE A 419 18.17 11.26 -1.00
C ILE A 419 18.71 10.34 0.11
N SER A 420 17.88 10.01 1.11
CA SER A 420 18.31 9.19 2.24
C SER A 420 18.92 7.87 1.77
N ASP A 421 19.95 7.40 2.47
CA ASP A 421 20.66 6.15 2.20
C ASP A 421 21.26 6.05 0.78
N CYS A 422 21.45 7.18 0.07
CA CYS A 422 22.26 7.27 -1.14
C CYS A 422 23.74 7.31 -0.76
N LEU A 423 24.35 6.13 -0.58
CA LEU A 423 25.70 6.01 -0.01
C LEU A 423 26.80 6.65 -0.88
N SER A 424 26.61 6.67 -2.20
CA SER A 424 27.61 7.16 -3.15
C SER A 424 27.56 8.68 -3.38
N ILE A 425 26.49 9.36 -2.95
CA ILE A 425 26.33 10.79 -3.20
C ILE A 425 27.35 11.60 -2.39
N SER A 426 28.14 12.42 -3.07
CA SER A 426 29.28 13.12 -2.47
C SER A 426 29.11 14.64 -2.34
N LYS A 427 28.21 15.22 -3.15
CA LYS A 427 27.93 16.65 -3.21
C LYS A 427 26.46 16.90 -3.55
N LEU A 428 25.93 18.04 -3.13
CA LEU A 428 24.69 18.59 -3.66
C LEU A 428 25.00 19.44 -4.90
N PRO A 429 24.04 19.61 -5.84
CA PRO A 429 24.17 20.49 -7.00
C PRO A 429 24.54 21.92 -6.60
N LYS A 430 25.38 22.58 -7.41
CA LYS A 430 25.86 23.94 -7.15
C LYS A 430 24.71 24.93 -7.02
N HIS A 431 23.66 24.74 -7.81
CA HIS A 431 22.49 25.61 -7.89
C HIS A 431 21.27 25.08 -7.10
N ILE A 432 21.48 24.25 -6.07
CA ILE A 432 20.37 23.70 -5.26
C ILE A 432 19.51 24.79 -4.62
N GLY A 433 20.09 25.97 -4.33
CA GLY A 433 19.38 27.15 -3.81
C GLY A 433 18.22 27.66 -4.66
N GLU A 434 18.23 27.36 -5.95
CA GLU A 434 17.20 27.80 -6.90
C GLU A 434 15.90 26.97 -6.78
N LEU A 435 15.88 25.92 -5.94
CA LEU A 435 14.66 25.19 -5.56
C LEU A 435 13.79 26.03 -4.61
N SER A 436 13.18 27.08 -5.15
CA SER A 436 12.53 28.14 -4.39
C SER A 436 11.39 27.69 -3.46
N ASN A 437 10.73 26.57 -3.77
CA ASN A 437 9.63 25.99 -2.97
C ASN A 437 10.01 24.76 -2.14
N LEU A 438 11.31 24.43 -2.03
CA LEU A 438 11.73 23.26 -1.26
C LEU A 438 11.45 23.46 0.23
N GLU A 439 10.65 22.58 0.81
CA GLU A 439 10.25 22.62 2.22
C GLU A 439 10.99 21.58 3.06
N GLU A 440 11.28 20.41 2.47
CA GLU A 440 11.93 19.30 3.16
C GLU A 440 13.09 18.71 2.37
N LEU A 441 14.22 18.49 3.07
CA LEU A 441 15.38 17.79 2.54
C LEU A 441 15.79 16.63 3.47
N HIS A 442 15.71 15.41 2.95
CA HIS A 442 16.08 14.20 3.67
C HIS A 442 17.39 13.65 3.10
N MET A 443 18.42 13.54 3.94
CA MET A 443 19.79 13.16 3.54
C MET A 443 20.48 12.27 4.58
N LYS A 444 19.68 11.54 5.39
CA LYS A 444 20.19 10.56 6.36
C LYS A 444 20.99 9.49 5.62
N GLY A 445 22.18 9.13 6.10
CA GLY A 445 22.95 8.02 5.52
C GLY A 445 23.66 8.33 4.21
N CYS A 446 23.75 9.61 3.80
CA CYS A 446 24.58 10.05 2.67
C CYS A 446 26.06 10.10 3.06
N LEU A 447 26.68 8.93 3.29
CA LEU A 447 28.00 8.80 3.94
C LEU A 447 29.17 9.48 3.22
N ARG A 448 29.07 9.72 1.90
CA ARG A 448 30.10 10.44 1.13
C ARG A 448 29.87 11.95 1.06
N LEU A 449 28.72 12.45 1.49
CA LEU A 449 28.42 13.87 1.55
C LEU A 449 29.07 14.44 2.80
N SER A 450 30.34 14.81 2.70
CA SER A 450 31.17 15.32 3.81
C SER A 450 31.80 16.69 3.54
N GLY A 451 31.72 17.16 2.30
CA GLY A 451 32.15 18.51 1.91
C GLY A 451 31.22 19.60 2.44
N GLN A 452 31.66 20.86 2.30
CA GLN A 452 30.79 22.01 2.56
C GLN A 452 29.56 21.96 1.65
N LEU A 453 28.41 22.38 2.19
CA LEU A 453 27.21 22.59 1.39
C LEU A 453 27.46 23.74 0.40
N PRO A 454 26.88 23.69 -0.81
CA PRO A 454 27.03 24.77 -1.79
C PRO A 454 26.50 26.10 -1.23
N GLU A 455 27.14 27.22 -1.57
CA GLU A 455 26.74 28.55 -1.07
C GLU A 455 25.26 28.87 -1.34
N SER A 456 24.73 28.39 -2.47
CA SER A 456 23.32 28.59 -2.85
C SER A 456 22.33 27.98 -1.85
N ILE A 457 22.73 27.05 -0.97
CA ILE A 457 21.84 26.47 0.05
C ILE A 457 21.18 27.54 0.94
N MET A 458 21.83 28.70 1.11
CA MET A 458 21.30 29.85 1.87
C MET A 458 20.11 30.54 1.18
N GLU A 459 19.85 30.24 -0.09
CA GLU A 459 18.76 30.79 -0.90
C GLU A 459 17.45 30.00 -0.76
N LEU A 460 17.48 28.82 -0.11
CA LEU A 460 16.31 27.97 0.15
C LEU A 460 15.37 28.57 1.22
N LYS A 461 14.71 29.68 0.91
CA LYS A 461 13.91 30.44 1.88
C LYS A 461 12.68 29.70 2.43
N GLN A 462 12.19 28.70 1.70
CA GLN A 462 11.03 27.88 2.13
C GLN A 462 11.42 26.61 2.90
N LEU A 463 12.73 26.33 3.06
CA LEU A 463 13.18 25.10 3.71
C LEU A 463 12.87 25.13 5.21
N LYS A 464 12.01 24.21 5.64
CA LYS A 464 11.53 24.10 7.02
C LYS A 464 12.16 22.93 7.76
N LEU A 465 12.47 21.84 7.06
CA LEU A 465 12.91 20.60 7.69
C LEU A 465 14.09 19.97 6.94
N VAL A 466 15.14 19.65 7.68
CA VAL A 466 16.22 18.78 7.23
C VAL A 466 16.28 17.55 8.12
N ILE A 467 16.21 16.36 7.54
CA ILE A 467 16.41 15.10 8.26
C ILE A 467 17.76 14.50 7.83
N CYS A 468 18.67 14.32 8.78
CA CYS A 468 20.02 13.84 8.51
C CYS A 468 20.59 13.00 9.66
N ASP A 469 21.80 12.47 9.49
CA ASP A 469 22.56 11.86 10.59
C ASP A 469 23.44 12.90 11.32
N GLU A 470 24.06 12.50 12.42
CA GLU A 470 24.80 13.42 13.30
C GLU A 470 25.96 14.13 12.57
N GLU A 471 26.66 13.44 11.67
CA GLU A 471 27.76 14.04 10.90
C GLU A 471 27.23 15.09 9.93
N ARG A 472 26.13 14.79 9.22
CA ARG A 472 25.54 15.71 8.25
C ARG A 472 24.87 16.90 8.93
N ALA A 473 24.35 16.74 10.14
CA ALA A 473 23.77 17.85 10.91
C ALA A 473 24.79 18.98 11.18
N ARG A 474 26.08 18.65 11.34
CA ARG A 474 27.15 19.63 11.53
C ARG A 474 27.35 20.52 10.31
N LEU A 475 27.08 20.01 9.10
CA LEU A 475 27.17 20.80 7.87
C LEU A 475 26.16 21.96 7.83
N TRP A 476 25.06 21.84 8.57
CA TRP A 476 24.01 22.85 8.63
C TRP A 476 24.23 23.89 9.72
N GLU A 477 25.13 23.66 10.69
CA GLU A 477 25.40 24.61 11.77
C GLU A 477 25.79 26.01 11.28
N PRO A 478 26.68 26.18 10.28
CA PRO A 478 27.04 27.51 9.77
C PRO A 478 25.91 28.24 9.03
N ILE A 479 24.84 27.53 8.65
CA ILE A 479 23.77 28.04 7.78
C ILE A 479 22.51 28.39 8.58
N LYS A 480 22.38 27.91 9.82
CA LYS A 480 21.20 28.13 10.67
C LYS A 480 20.87 29.62 10.86
N ASP A 481 21.87 30.49 10.90
CA ASP A 481 21.67 31.93 11.04
C ASP A 481 21.03 32.57 9.80
N PHE A 482 21.18 31.96 8.61
CA PHE A 482 20.60 32.42 7.36
C PHE A 482 19.20 31.87 7.08
N LEU A 483 18.87 30.71 7.68
CA LEU A 483 17.60 30.01 7.53
C LEU A 483 16.90 29.91 8.90
N THR A 484 16.36 31.02 9.38
CA THR A 484 15.85 31.16 10.77
C THR A 484 14.69 30.23 11.13
N ASN A 485 13.94 29.72 10.14
CA ASN A 485 12.82 28.80 10.34
C ASN A 485 13.21 27.32 10.15
N LEU A 486 14.49 27.03 9.89
CA LEU A 486 14.96 25.69 9.59
C LEU A 486 15.05 24.83 10.86
N LYS A 487 14.34 23.70 10.86
CA LYS A 487 14.49 22.63 11.83
C LYS A 487 15.41 21.54 11.26
N VAL A 488 16.55 21.31 11.92
CA VAL A 488 17.42 20.17 11.61
C VAL A 488 17.15 19.04 12.61
N VAL A 489 16.69 17.89 12.11
CA VAL A 489 16.39 16.69 12.90
C VAL A 489 17.43 15.62 12.62
N VAL A 490 18.08 15.16 13.68
CA VAL A 490 19.00 14.02 13.62
C VAL A 490 18.20 12.74 13.79
N ALA A 491 18.09 11.96 12.71
CA ALA A 491 17.35 10.70 12.73
C ALA A 491 18.17 9.61 13.41
N THR A 492 17.63 9.00 14.47
CA THR A 492 18.27 7.88 15.15
C THR A 492 18.26 6.64 14.26
N LYS A 493 19.26 5.76 14.40
CA LYS A 493 19.28 4.46 13.70
C LYS A 493 18.22 3.55 14.32
N ASP A 494 16.98 3.64 13.83
CA ASP A 494 15.95 2.67 14.19
C ASP A 494 16.18 1.40 13.35
N ILE A 495 17.03 0.50 13.84
CA ILE A 495 17.22 -0.84 13.26
C ILE A 495 16.02 -1.69 13.68
N SER A 496 14.86 -1.44 13.06
CA SER A 496 13.73 -2.35 13.18
C SER A 496 14.06 -3.61 12.38
N LEU A 497 14.24 -4.75 13.05
CA LEU A 497 14.43 -6.07 12.42
C LEU A 497 13.11 -6.70 11.92
N ASN A 498 11.98 -5.97 12.01
CA ASN A 498 10.65 -6.47 11.69
C ASN A 498 10.46 -6.82 10.19
N TRP A 499 11.40 -6.43 9.32
CA TRP A 499 11.39 -6.79 7.89
C TRP A 499 11.77 -8.24 7.62
N LEU A 500 12.41 -8.96 8.56
CA LEU A 500 12.67 -10.39 8.41
C LEU A 500 11.33 -11.15 8.36
N PRO A 501 11.10 -12.02 7.35
CA PRO A 501 9.93 -12.88 7.36
C PRO A 501 10.01 -13.84 8.55
N ASN A 502 8.97 -13.87 9.40
CA ASN A 502 8.81 -14.84 10.49
C ASN A 502 8.60 -16.30 9.99
N ARG A 503 9.11 -16.67 8.80
CA ARG A 503 8.97 -18.03 8.24
C ARG A 503 10.15 -18.96 8.56
N TYR A 504 11.00 -18.62 9.53
CA TYR A 504 12.12 -19.45 9.97
C TYR A 504 12.24 -19.58 11.50
N PHE A 505 11.11 -19.63 12.22
CA PHE A 505 11.04 -20.17 13.58
C PHE A 505 9.77 -20.99 13.77
#